data_AF-A0A4Z2B084-F1
#
_entry.id   AF-A0A4Z2B084-F1
#
_cell.length_a   1.000
_cell.length_b   1.000
_cell.length_c   1.000
_cell.angle_alpha   90.00
_cell.angle_beta   90.00
_cell.angle_gamma   90.00
#
_symmetry.space_group_name_H-M   'P 1'
#
loop_
_entity.id
_entity.type
_entity.pdbx_description
1 polymer ?
#
loop_
_entity_poly.entity_id
_entity_poly.type
_entity_poly.pdbx_seq_one_letter_code
_entity_poly.pdbx_strand_id
1 'polypeptide(L)'
;MFENGRSKEELYLASVFVSDAQYNRNIYFDTSPQAVRLYLLYNHWLPQVLLYIFIILDLSLALFEEPAVIPLPSWATMLVELLCLLVFTLRLVHYARVIPQDKFWKDPKNICIIAIVALTLIDMIIYGALKASSYQAIRWTRVLRPLLLVNVTEGRQLRRAFRSIRNALPQIIYVFLLFLFSLLIFSLMALKLVGKRDLKTTGGAPYFSSYVDIIFDLYVLVTTANSPDVMMPAYNASSWFALFFIIYILINTYIFMSVFLAVVYNNYKKYLKEEIRQLVRAKRHKMVRAFAVLQERRKDTEEQVVSQANWNHLVRLVQPDIRNAHRELLWSVLDPQNQGCIGKVAFVQLADLLNIEVITLKSRPHPLRFIFPTLYLSVPSRLICRLVRHR
;
A
#
# COMPACT_ATOMS: atom_id res chain seq x y z
N MET A 1 9.68 6.60 -41.65
CA MET A 1 10.12 7.90 -42.18
C MET A 1 9.55 8.95 -41.22
N PHE A 2 10.41 9.65 -40.47
CA PHE A 2 9.99 10.59 -39.41
C PHE A 2 9.77 11.97 -40.03
N GLU A 3 8.55 12.29 -40.45
CA GLU A 3 8.18 13.64 -40.92
C GLU A 3 7.81 14.54 -39.73
N ASN A 4 8.86 14.95 -39.02
CA ASN A 4 9.05 16.14 -38.20
C ASN A 4 10.18 15.79 -37.25
N GLY A 5 11.29 16.52 -37.32
CA GLY A 5 12.55 16.24 -36.63
C GLY A 5 12.49 16.36 -35.11
N ARG A 6 11.71 15.51 -34.45
CA ARG A 6 11.74 15.29 -33.01
C ARG A 6 12.60 14.09 -32.71
N SER A 7 13.55 14.27 -31.79
CA SER A 7 14.41 13.17 -31.37
C SER A 7 13.53 12.09 -30.74
N LYS A 8 13.70 10.82 -31.17
CA LYS A 8 13.06 9.66 -30.53
C LYS A 8 13.18 9.70 -29.00
N GLU A 9 14.23 10.35 -28.50
CA GLU A 9 14.55 10.54 -27.09
C GLU A 9 13.52 11.41 -26.34
N GLU A 10 12.99 12.47 -26.96
CA GLU A 10 11.95 13.32 -26.36
C GLU A 10 10.64 12.53 -26.18
N LEU A 11 10.33 11.68 -27.16
CA LEU A 11 9.16 10.81 -27.12
C LEU A 11 9.30 9.73 -26.03
N TYR A 12 10.51 9.16 -25.85
CA TYR A 12 10.79 8.27 -24.72
C TYR A 12 10.69 8.98 -23.38
N LEU A 13 11.24 10.19 -23.25
CA LEU A 13 11.16 10.98 -22.02
C LEU A 13 9.70 11.31 -21.66
N ALA A 14 8.90 11.72 -22.64
CA ALA A 14 7.47 11.96 -22.43
C ALA A 14 6.72 10.69 -22.03
N SER A 15 7.05 9.54 -22.65
CA SER A 15 6.46 8.25 -22.28
C SER A 15 6.75 7.86 -20.84
N VAL A 16 7.96 8.16 -20.34
CA VAL A 16 8.32 7.94 -18.93
C VAL A 16 7.46 8.81 -18.01
N PHE A 17 7.30 10.10 -18.30
CA PHE A 17 6.46 10.97 -17.48
C PHE A 17 4.99 10.53 -17.44
N VAL A 18 4.42 10.12 -18.58
CA VAL A 18 3.03 9.62 -18.65
C VAL A 18 2.89 8.29 -17.93
N SER A 19 3.82 7.35 -18.12
CA SER A 19 3.85 6.08 -17.39
C SER A 19 3.98 6.31 -15.87
N ASP A 20 4.82 7.24 -15.44
CA ASP A 20 4.97 7.59 -14.02
C ASP A 20 3.74 8.26 -13.43
N ALA A 21 2.99 9.01 -14.25
CA ALA A 21 1.70 9.57 -13.90
C ALA A 21 0.61 8.50 -13.79
N GLN A 22 0.60 7.52 -14.70
CA GLN A 22 -0.33 6.38 -14.71
C GLN A 22 -0.14 5.49 -13.48
N TYR A 23 1.10 5.07 -13.22
CA TYR A 23 1.46 4.16 -12.12
C TYR A 23 1.83 4.88 -10.80
N ASN A 24 1.60 6.19 -10.70
CA ASN A 24 1.90 7.01 -9.52
C ASN A 24 3.36 6.87 -9.00
N ARG A 25 4.35 6.75 -9.90
CA ARG A 25 5.79 6.59 -9.59
C ARG A 25 6.45 7.93 -9.40
N ASN A 26 7.03 8.21 -8.23
CA ASN A 26 7.72 9.46 -7.95
C ASN A 26 9.21 9.21 -7.75
N ILE A 27 9.88 8.81 -8.83
CA ILE A 27 11.31 8.53 -8.85
C ILE A 27 12.01 9.69 -9.54
N TYR A 28 13.11 10.16 -8.96
CA TYR A 28 13.96 11.14 -9.63
C TYR A 28 14.88 10.39 -10.59
N PHE A 29 14.87 10.77 -11.86
CA PHE A 29 15.79 10.26 -12.87
C PHE A 29 16.34 11.45 -13.65
N ASP A 30 17.53 11.28 -14.21
CA ASP A 30 18.11 12.30 -15.09
C ASP A 30 17.44 12.30 -16.45
N THR A 31 17.28 13.49 -17.04
CA THR A 31 16.69 13.64 -18.39
C THR A 31 17.63 13.23 -19.51
N SER A 32 18.81 12.67 -19.18
CA SER A 32 19.75 12.18 -20.18
C SER A 32 19.19 10.92 -20.88
N PRO A 33 19.46 10.73 -22.18
CA PRO A 33 18.89 9.62 -22.95
C PRO A 33 19.33 8.24 -22.42
N GLN A 34 20.55 8.15 -21.88
CA GLN A 34 21.06 6.92 -21.25
C GLN A 34 20.33 6.60 -19.96
N ALA A 35 20.09 7.60 -19.09
CA ALA A 35 19.35 7.40 -17.85
C ALA A 35 17.89 7.00 -18.10
N VAL A 36 17.25 7.59 -19.12
CA VAL A 36 15.89 7.21 -19.56
C VAL A 36 15.82 5.74 -19.98
N ARG A 37 16.81 5.25 -20.76
CA ARG A 37 16.85 3.82 -21.15
C ARG A 37 17.04 2.89 -19.95
N LEU A 38 17.95 3.24 -19.04
CA LEU A 38 18.16 2.47 -17.81
C LEU A 38 16.92 2.48 -16.91
N TYR A 39 16.19 3.60 -16.87
CA TYR A 39 14.93 3.73 -16.14
C TYR A 39 13.83 2.83 -16.73
N LEU A 40 13.70 2.81 -18.06
CA LEU A 40 12.75 1.93 -18.75
C LEU A 40 13.07 0.44 -18.47
N LEU A 41 14.35 0.05 -18.51
CA LEU A 41 14.79 -1.30 -18.16
C LEU A 41 14.50 -1.63 -16.69
N TYR A 42 14.77 -0.68 -15.78
CA TYR A 42 14.50 -0.84 -14.34
C TYR A 42 13.03 -1.13 -14.07
N ASN A 43 12.16 -0.44 -14.80
CA ASN A 43 10.73 -0.51 -14.65
C ASN A 43 10.04 -1.58 -15.51
N HIS A 44 10.80 -2.34 -16.30
CA HIS A 44 10.25 -3.45 -17.04
C HIS A 44 9.59 -4.47 -16.10
N TRP A 45 8.55 -5.17 -16.57
CA TRP A 45 7.76 -6.08 -15.73
C TRP A 45 8.60 -7.25 -15.20
N LEU A 46 9.54 -7.76 -16.00
CA LEU A 46 10.36 -8.93 -15.68
C LEU A 46 11.23 -8.75 -14.42
N PRO A 47 12.09 -7.71 -14.30
CA PRO A 47 12.88 -7.51 -13.08
C PRO A 47 12.02 -7.19 -11.85
N GLN A 48 10.83 -6.61 -12.03
CA GLN A 48 9.89 -6.38 -10.92
C GLN A 48 9.30 -7.69 -10.41
N VAL A 49 8.83 -8.57 -11.30
CA VAL A 49 8.30 -9.89 -10.93
C VAL A 49 9.41 -10.74 -10.30
N LEU A 50 10.60 -10.75 -10.88
CA LEU A 50 11.75 -11.47 -10.33
C LEU A 50 12.07 -10.99 -8.91
N LEU A 51 12.10 -9.68 -8.68
CA LEU A 51 12.31 -9.13 -7.34
C LEU A 51 11.27 -9.63 -6.34
N TYR A 52 9.99 -9.63 -6.70
CA TYR A 52 8.93 -10.14 -5.83
C TYR A 52 9.07 -11.64 -5.54
N ILE A 53 9.48 -12.45 -6.53
CA ILE A 53 9.76 -13.88 -6.33
C ILE A 53 10.86 -14.05 -5.29
N PHE A 54 11.96 -13.30 -5.40
CA PHE A 54 13.07 -13.39 -4.43
C PHE A 54 12.72 -12.86 -3.04
N ILE A 55 11.84 -11.85 -2.93
CA ILE A 55 11.32 -11.40 -1.64
C ILE A 55 10.46 -12.50 -0.99
N ILE A 56 9.57 -13.12 -1.76
CA ILE A 56 8.73 -14.22 -1.26
C ILE A 56 9.62 -15.40 -0.85
N LEU A 57 10.64 -15.73 -1.65
CA LEU A 57 11.63 -16.75 -1.32
C LEU A 57 12.34 -16.44 0.01
N ASP A 58 12.87 -15.22 0.17
CA ASP A 58 13.56 -14.78 1.39
C ASP A 58 12.67 -14.83 2.64
N LEU A 59 11.40 -14.40 2.51
CA LEU A 59 10.43 -14.48 3.62
C LEU A 59 10.03 -15.92 3.92
N SER A 60 9.91 -16.78 2.91
CA SER A 60 9.55 -18.20 3.08
C SER A 60 10.64 -19.01 3.78
N LEU A 61 11.90 -18.55 3.79
CA LEU A 61 12.99 -19.19 4.53
C LEU A 61 12.66 -19.35 6.02
N ALA A 62 11.83 -18.48 6.59
CA ALA A 62 11.38 -18.58 7.98
C ALA A 62 10.61 -19.89 8.28
N LEU A 63 10.02 -20.55 7.27
CA LEU A 63 9.34 -21.84 7.44
C LEU A 63 10.31 -23.02 7.59
N PHE A 64 11.54 -22.84 7.08
CA PHE A 64 12.56 -23.88 7.01
C PHE A 64 13.70 -23.70 8.03
N GLU A 65 13.78 -22.51 8.63
CA GLU A 65 14.74 -22.15 9.66
C GLU A 65 14.18 -22.38 11.07
N GLU A 66 15.04 -22.72 12.03
CA GLU A 66 14.62 -22.97 13.43
C GLU A 66 13.86 -21.77 14.04
N PRO A 67 12.68 -21.99 14.69
CA PRO A 67 11.94 -23.25 14.83
C PRO A 67 11.20 -23.65 13.54
N ALA A 68 11.75 -24.62 12.81
CA ALA A 68 11.30 -24.94 11.46
C ALA A 68 10.04 -25.82 11.47
N VAL A 69 9.15 -25.59 10.51
CA VAL A 69 8.06 -26.54 10.22
C VAL A 69 8.62 -27.73 9.44
N ILE A 70 9.50 -27.46 8.46
CA ILE A 70 10.20 -28.45 7.65
C ILE A 70 11.70 -28.18 7.77
N PRO A 71 12.47 -28.99 8.49
CA PRO A 71 13.88 -28.69 8.73
C PRO A 71 14.70 -28.87 7.45
N LEU A 72 15.30 -27.77 6.97
CA LEU A 72 16.35 -27.82 5.95
C LEU A 72 17.73 -27.66 6.60
N PRO A 73 18.78 -28.22 6.00
CA PRO A 73 20.13 -28.03 6.50
C PRO A 73 20.51 -26.55 6.40
N SER A 74 21.18 -26.03 7.43
CA SER A 74 21.48 -24.60 7.53
C SER A 74 22.34 -24.05 6.39
N TRP A 75 23.19 -24.87 5.79
CA TRP A 75 23.99 -24.44 4.63
C TRP A 75 23.10 -24.14 3.42
N ALA A 76 21.99 -24.86 3.25
CA ALA A 76 21.07 -24.65 2.14
C ALA A 76 20.26 -23.36 2.34
N THR A 77 19.76 -23.12 3.56
CA THR A 77 19.02 -21.88 3.87
C THR A 77 19.93 -20.65 3.78
N MET A 78 21.19 -20.74 4.23
CA MET A 78 22.18 -19.67 4.08
C MET A 78 22.53 -19.41 2.61
N LEU A 79 22.65 -20.46 1.78
CA LEU A 79 22.94 -20.30 0.35
C LEU A 79 21.79 -19.61 -0.39
N VAL A 80 20.55 -20.00 -0.10
CA VAL A 80 19.36 -19.34 -0.67
C VAL A 80 19.26 -17.89 -0.21
N GLU A 81 19.51 -17.61 1.07
CA GLU A 81 19.53 -16.23 1.57
C GLU A 81 20.63 -15.39 0.91
N LEU A 82 21.83 -15.94 0.74
CA LEU A 82 22.93 -15.27 0.04
C LEU A 82 22.55 -14.94 -1.41
N LEU A 83 21.86 -15.86 -2.11
CA LEU A 83 21.32 -15.64 -3.45
C LEU A 83 20.30 -14.49 -3.45
N CYS A 84 19.38 -14.45 -2.48
CA CYS A 84 18.41 -13.36 -2.32
C CYS A 84 19.11 -12.00 -2.10
N LEU A 85 20.09 -11.95 -1.20
CA LEU A 85 20.88 -10.75 -0.92
C LEU A 85 21.66 -10.29 -2.17
N LEU A 86 22.18 -11.21 -2.97
CA LEU A 86 22.82 -10.90 -4.25
C LEU A 86 21.83 -10.23 -5.21
N VAL A 87 20.61 -10.76 -5.35
CA VAL A 87 19.58 -10.14 -6.19
C VAL A 87 19.20 -8.74 -5.68
N PHE A 88 19.08 -8.55 -4.36
CA PHE A 88 18.78 -7.24 -3.77
C PHE A 88 19.90 -6.23 -3.98
N THR A 89 21.16 -6.65 -3.85
CA THR A 89 22.31 -5.78 -4.14
C THR A 89 22.39 -5.42 -5.61
N LEU A 90 22.20 -6.37 -6.54
CA LEU A 90 22.14 -6.09 -7.97
C LEU A 90 21.02 -5.10 -8.32
N ARG A 91 19.83 -5.28 -7.72
CA ARG A 91 18.70 -4.35 -7.89
C ARG A 91 19.03 -2.96 -7.37
N LEU A 92 19.67 -2.87 -6.21
CA LEU A 92 20.10 -1.60 -5.62
C LEU A 92 21.15 -0.89 -6.47
N VAL A 93 22.12 -1.63 -7.02
CA VAL A 93 23.15 -1.10 -7.93
C VAL A 93 22.51 -0.57 -9.21
N HIS A 94 21.56 -1.31 -9.81
CA HIS A 94 20.81 -0.82 -10.97
C HIS A 94 20.07 0.48 -10.64
N TYR A 95 19.42 0.56 -9.49
CA TYR A 95 18.75 1.77 -9.03
C TYR A 95 19.72 2.94 -8.80
N ALA A 96 20.90 2.68 -8.20
CA ALA A 96 21.95 3.68 -7.99
C ALA A 96 22.51 4.24 -9.30
N ARG A 97 22.48 3.48 -10.40
CA ARG A 97 22.87 3.95 -11.73
C ARG A 97 21.79 4.80 -12.42
N VAL A 98 20.53 4.66 -12.03
CA VAL A 98 19.39 5.38 -12.62
C VAL A 98 19.20 6.76 -11.97
N ILE A 99 19.56 6.91 -10.70
CA ILE A 99 19.36 8.13 -9.91
C ILE A 99 20.68 8.89 -9.74
N PRO A 100 20.67 10.24 -9.72
CA PRO A 100 21.82 11.03 -9.33
C PRO A 100 22.41 10.60 -7.98
N GLN A 101 23.73 10.47 -7.91
CA GLN A 101 24.43 9.98 -6.73
C GLN A 101 24.11 10.81 -5.47
N ASP A 102 24.03 12.14 -5.60
CA ASP A 102 23.70 13.04 -4.49
C ASP A 102 22.33 12.76 -3.87
N LYS A 103 21.35 12.39 -4.72
CA LYS A 103 20.00 12.05 -4.27
C LYS A 103 19.94 10.63 -3.74
N PHE A 104 20.71 9.71 -4.30
CA PHE A 104 20.76 8.32 -3.87
C PHE A 104 21.23 8.20 -2.41
N TRP A 105 22.34 8.86 -2.06
CA TRP A 105 22.91 8.81 -0.71
C TRP A 105 22.14 9.63 0.33
N LYS A 106 21.33 10.59 -0.10
CA LYS A 106 20.44 11.36 0.80
C LYS A 106 19.10 10.68 1.06
N ASP A 107 18.71 9.67 0.27
CA ASP A 107 17.44 8.98 0.46
C ASP A 107 17.55 7.97 1.63
N PRO A 108 16.88 8.19 2.77
CA PRO A 108 16.97 7.31 3.94
C PRO A 108 16.52 5.87 3.62
N LYS A 109 15.71 5.69 2.57
CA LYS A 109 15.25 4.36 2.14
C LYS A 109 16.40 3.50 1.62
N ASN A 110 17.27 4.09 0.82
CA ASN A 110 18.41 3.39 0.23
C ASN A 110 19.42 3.04 1.31
N ILE A 111 19.69 3.98 2.23
CA ILE A 111 20.56 3.76 3.38
C ILE A 111 20.02 2.60 4.25
N CYS A 112 18.70 2.57 4.49
CA CYS A 112 18.09 1.48 5.26
C CYS A 112 18.26 0.11 4.58
N ILE A 113 18.07 0.01 3.26
CA ILE A 113 18.30 -1.24 2.51
C ILE A 113 19.78 -1.64 2.60
N ILE A 114 20.72 -0.71 2.39
CA ILE A 114 22.16 -0.98 2.50
C ILE A 114 22.51 -1.49 3.90
N ALA A 115 21.98 -0.86 4.94
CA ALA A 115 22.22 -1.26 6.32
C ALA A 115 21.66 -2.67 6.60
N ILE A 116 20.45 -3.00 6.13
CA ILE A 116 19.86 -4.33 6.33
C ILE A 116 20.69 -5.40 5.59
N VAL A 117 21.09 -5.14 4.33
CA VAL A 117 21.93 -6.07 3.56
C VAL A 117 23.30 -6.26 4.22
N ALA A 118 23.93 -5.19 4.71
CA ALA A 118 25.22 -5.28 5.40
C ALA A 118 25.09 -6.06 6.72
N LEU A 119 24.08 -5.75 7.54
CA LEU A 119 23.84 -6.43 8.82
C LEU A 119 23.53 -7.91 8.62
N THR A 120 22.70 -8.27 7.64
CA THR A 120 22.37 -9.67 7.31
C THR A 120 23.61 -10.45 6.85
N LEU A 121 24.49 -9.86 6.04
CA LEU A 121 25.76 -10.48 5.66
C LEU A 121 26.69 -10.68 6.87
N ILE A 122 26.84 -9.67 7.73
CA ILE A 122 27.67 -9.77 8.93
C ILE A 122 27.14 -10.86 9.88
N ASP A 123 25.83 -10.87 10.15
CA ASP A 123 25.17 -11.88 10.98
C ASP A 123 25.32 -13.29 10.40
N MET A 124 25.24 -13.45 9.07
CA MET A 124 25.46 -14.73 8.39
C MET A 124 26.89 -15.23 8.57
N ILE A 125 27.90 -14.36 8.42
CA ILE A 125 29.31 -14.71 8.62
C ILE A 125 29.57 -15.11 10.07
N ILE A 126 29.08 -14.33 11.03
CA ILE A 126 29.21 -14.62 12.47
C ILE A 126 28.53 -15.95 12.81
N TYR A 127 27.30 -16.16 12.34
CA TYR A 127 26.57 -17.41 12.54
C TYR A 127 27.32 -18.62 11.98
N GLY A 128 27.85 -18.51 10.76
CA GLY A 128 28.65 -19.56 10.12
C GLY A 128 29.91 -19.90 10.92
N ALA A 129 30.66 -18.88 11.38
CA ALA A 129 31.87 -19.06 12.16
C ALA A 129 31.61 -19.69 13.55
N LEU A 130 30.56 -19.23 14.25
CA LEU A 130 30.18 -19.79 15.55
C LEU A 130 29.69 -21.23 15.43
N LYS A 131 28.91 -21.54 14.39
CA LYS A 131 28.42 -22.90 14.12
C LYS A 131 29.55 -23.86 13.77
N ALA A 132 30.53 -23.41 12.99
CA ALA A 132 31.75 -24.19 12.72
C ALA A 132 32.55 -24.49 14.00
N SER A 133 32.49 -23.58 14.98
CA SER A 133 33.15 -23.70 16.30
C SER A 133 32.28 -24.39 17.36
N SER A 134 31.12 -24.95 16.97
CA SER A 134 30.16 -25.64 17.87
C SER A 134 29.58 -24.79 19.01
N TYR A 135 29.54 -23.46 18.87
CA TYR A 135 28.87 -22.57 19.81
C TYR A 135 27.40 -22.34 19.44
N GLN A 136 26.56 -22.07 20.45
CA GLN A 136 25.17 -21.69 20.23
C GLN A 136 25.09 -20.26 19.64
N ALA A 137 24.48 -20.14 18.46
CA ALA A 137 24.35 -18.88 17.75
C ALA A 137 22.89 -18.59 17.41
N ILE A 138 22.48 -17.33 17.56
CA ILE A 138 21.12 -16.84 17.28
C ILE A 138 21.20 -15.86 16.11
N ARG A 139 20.29 -15.98 15.15
CA ARG A 139 20.22 -15.11 13.97
C ARG A 139 19.22 -13.99 14.18
N TRP A 140 19.72 -12.80 14.51
CA TRP A 140 18.88 -11.63 14.82
C TRP A 140 18.34 -10.95 13.57
N THR A 141 19.07 -11.05 12.46
CA THR A 141 18.76 -10.30 11.25
C THR A 141 17.54 -10.80 10.48
N ARG A 142 17.03 -12.00 10.83
CA ARG A 142 15.77 -12.56 10.30
C ARG A 142 14.57 -11.63 10.47
N VAL A 143 14.50 -10.91 11.60
CA VAL A 143 13.42 -9.96 11.91
C VAL A 143 13.42 -8.75 10.97
N LEU A 144 14.54 -8.47 10.30
CA LEU A 144 14.69 -7.36 9.37
C LEU A 144 14.22 -7.69 7.95
N ARG A 145 14.04 -8.96 7.58
CA ARG A 145 13.63 -9.37 6.21
C ARG A 145 12.32 -8.70 5.74
N PRO A 146 11.26 -8.60 6.56
CA PRO A 146 10.05 -7.87 6.16
C PRO A 146 10.30 -6.39 5.83
N LEU A 147 11.34 -5.76 6.39
CA LEU A 147 11.71 -4.38 6.07
C LEU A 147 12.27 -4.25 4.65
N LEU A 148 12.85 -5.30 4.07
CA LEU A 148 13.25 -5.31 2.66
C LEU A 148 12.02 -5.17 1.77
N LEU A 149 10.94 -5.92 2.03
CA LEU A 149 9.66 -5.79 1.31
C LEU A 149 9.09 -4.36 1.42
N VAL A 150 9.14 -3.76 2.61
CA VAL A 150 8.63 -2.39 2.84
C VAL A 150 9.48 -1.36 2.10
N ASN A 151 10.80 -1.47 2.15
CA ASN A 151 11.71 -0.43 1.64
C ASN A 151 12.00 -0.54 0.13
N VAL A 152 11.82 -1.71 -0.47
CA VAL A 152 11.94 -1.96 -1.92
C VAL A 152 11.11 -0.95 -2.72
N THR A 153 11.65 -0.42 -3.81
CA THR A 153 11.07 0.73 -4.51
C THR A 153 9.61 0.53 -4.97
N GLU A 154 9.19 -0.70 -5.17
CA GLU A 154 7.91 -1.17 -5.64
C GLU A 154 6.85 -1.18 -4.52
N GLY A 155 7.24 -1.36 -3.26
CA GLY A 155 6.39 -1.37 -2.05
C GLY A 155 5.80 -0.01 -1.65
N ARG A 156 5.56 0.88 -2.61
CA ARG A 156 5.12 2.28 -2.39
C ARG A 156 3.82 2.38 -1.62
N GLN A 157 2.86 1.52 -1.94
CA GLN A 157 1.56 1.51 -1.27
C GLN A 157 1.71 1.16 0.22
N LEU A 158 2.56 0.19 0.53
CA LEU A 158 2.86 -0.21 1.90
C LEU A 158 3.56 0.91 2.68
N ARG A 159 4.60 1.53 2.11
CA ARG A 159 5.26 2.70 2.74
C ARG A 159 4.35 3.88 2.97
N ARG A 160 3.43 4.10 2.03
CA ARG A 160 2.40 5.13 2.14
C ARG A 160 1.47 4.86 3.32
N ALA A 161 0.96 3.63 3.44
CA ALA A 161 0.16 3.21 4.58
C ALA A 161 0.92 3.40 5.91
N PHE A 162 2.16 2.93 6.01
CA PHE A 162 2.99 3.14 7.21
C PHE A 162 3.23 4.62 7.53
N ARG A 163 3.47 5.46 6.52
CA ARG A 163 3.63 6.91 6.71
C ARG A 163 2.34 7.54 7.23
N SER A 164 1.19 7.16 6.69
CA SER A 164 -0.12 7.63 7.14
C SER A 164 -0.36 7.26 8.61
N ILE A 165 -0.09 6.00 8.99
CA ILE A 165 -0.19 5.51 10.37
C ILE A 165 0.75 6.30 11.28
N ARG A 166 2.03 6.43 10.92
CA ARG A 166 3.02 7.19 11.70
C ARG A 166 2.62 8.65 11.88
N ASN A 167 2.07 9.27 10.84
CA ASN A 167 1.63 10.67 10.91
C ASN A 167 0.37 10.83 11.79
N ALA A 168 -0.50 9.82 11.85
CA ALA A 168 -1.68 9.81 12.72
C ALA A 168 -1.34 9.50 14.19
N LEU A 169 -0.25 8.77 14.44
CA LEU A 169 0.14 8.29 15.77
C LEU A 169 0.21 9.37 16.86
N PRO A 170 0.80 10.57 16.64
CA PRO A 170 0.89 11.60 17.68
C PRO A 170 -0.48 12.04 18.23
N GLN A 171 -1.49 12.14 17.36
CA GLN A 171 -2.84 12.52 17.79
C GLN A 171 -3.54 11.39 18.55
N ILE A 172 -3.25 10.14 18.17
CA ILE A 172 -3.77 8.94 18.84
C ILE A 172 -3.18 8.79 20.25
N ILE A 173 -1.90 9.12 20.42
CA ILE A 173 -1.20 9.03 21.73
C ILE A 173 -1.90 9.88 22.81
N TYR A 174 -2.42 11.07 22.50
CA TYR A 174 -3.11 11.90 23.50
C TYR A 174 -4.39 11.27 24.04
N VAL A 175 -5.21 10.68 23.17
CA VAL A 175 -6.45 10.00 23.59
C VAL A 175 -6.12 8.69 24.32
N PHE A 176 -5.10 7.98 23.84
CA PHE A 176 -4.60 6.79 24.51
C PHE A 176 -4.08 7.09 25.93
N LEU A 177 -3.38 8.22 26.11
CA LEU A 177 -2.92 8.66 27.43
C LEU A 177 -4.08 8.98 28.37
N LEU A 178 -5.15 9.62 27.87
CA LEU A 178 -6.36 9.89 28.65
C LEU A 178 -7.06 8.59 29.07
N PHE A 179 -7.14 7.61 28.16
CA PHE A 179 -7.63 6.27 28.46
C PHE A 179 -6.76 5.57 29.53
N LEU A 180 -5.44 5.60 29.37
CA LEU A 180 -4.51 5.03 30.34
C LEU A 180 -4.67 5.69 31.72
N PHE A 181 -4.83 7.01 31.76
CA PHE A 181 -5.07 7.74 33.00
C PHE A 181 -6.38 7.31 33.69
N SER A 182 -7.47 7.15 32.92
CA SER A 182 -8.73 6.60 33.43
C SER A 182 -8.52 5.20 34.02
N LEU A 183 -7.84 4.32 33.29
CA LEU A 183 -7.52 2.96 33.72
C LEU A 183 -6.75 2.96 35.06
N LEU A 184 -5.73 3.81 35.19
CA LEU A 184 -4.93 3.93 36.42
C LEU A 184 -5.79 4.41 37.61
N ILE A 185 -6.66 5.41 37.42
CA ILE A 185 -7.58 5.89 38.47
C ILE A 185 -8.52 4.78 38.92
N PHE A 186 -9.16 4.08 37.98
CA PHE A 186 -10.07 2.99 38.31
C PHE A 186 -9.35 1.82 39.00
N SER A 187 -8.10 1.56 38.63
CA SER A 187 -7.26 0.55 39.28
C SER A 187 -6.94 0.93 40.73
N LEU A 188 -6.62 2.20 41.00
CA LEU A 188 -6.43 2.69 42.37
C LEU A 188 -7.73 2.61 43.18
N MET A 189 -8.85 2.95 42.56
CA MET A 189 -10.17 2.85 43.20
C MET A 189 -10.50 1.39 43.53
N ALA A 190 -10.30 0.44 42.62
CA ALA A 190 -10.47 -0.99 42.86
C ALA A 190 -9.59 -1.49 44.02
N LEU A 191 -8.31 -1.10 44.05
CA LEU A 191 -7.39 -1.47 45.13
C LEU A 191 -7.88 -0.96 46.48
N LYS A 192 -8.35 0.29 46.56
CA LYS A 192 -8.91 0.85 47.81
C LYS A 192 -10.25 0.24 48.19
N LEU A 193 -11.07 -0.10 47.20
CA LEU A 193 -12.41 -0.64 47.39
C LEU A 193 -12.39 -2.13 47.75
N VAL A 194 -11.41 -2.91 47.31
CA VAL A 194 -11.43 -4.37 47.49
C VAL A 194 -10.15 -4.96 48.06
N GLY A 195 -9.00 -4.30 47.89
CA GLY A 195 -7.69 -4.89 48.20
C GLY A 195 -7.39 -5.20 49.67
N LYS A 196 -8.19 -4.70 50.63
CA LYS A 196 -8.06 -5.04 52.06
C LYS A 196 -9.04 -6.12 52.55
N ARG A 197 -9.83 -6.72 51.66
CA ARG A 197 -10.92 -7.64 52.00
C ARG A 197 -10.53 -9.12 51.87
N ASP A 198 -9.25 -9.42 51.62
CA ASP A 198 -8.69 -10.77 51.48
C ASP A 198 -9.52 -11.70 50.57
N LEU A 199 -10.11 -11.14 49.52
CA LEU A 199 -10.88 -11.90 48.54
C LEU A 199 -9.95 -12.82 47.73
N LYS A 200 -10.49 -13.95 47.29
CA LYS A 200 -9.77 -14.91 46.45
C LYS A 200 -10.49 -15.12 45.14
N THR A 201 -9.72 -15.32 44.08
CA THR A 201 -10.22 -15.75 42.78
C THR A 201 -10.74 -17.19 42.85
N THR A 202 -11.47 -17.63 41.82
CA THR A 202 -11.95 -19.02 41.70
C THR A 202 -10.82 -20.06 41.78
N GLY A 203 -9.60 -19.69 41.36
CA GLY A 203 -8.39 -20.51 41.47
C GLY A 203 -7.64 -20.40 42.81
N GLY A 204 -8.18 -19.68 43.79
CA GLY A 204 -7.58 -19.53 45.13
C GLY A 204 -6.45 -18.49 45.25
N ALA A 205 -6.07 -17.84 44.15
CA ALA A 205 -5.10 -16.75 44.14
C ALA A 205 -5.68 -15.46 44.75
N PRO A 206 -4.86 -14.61 45.40
CA PRO A 206 -5.31 -13.37 46.00
C PRO A 206 -5.91 -12.42 44.95
N TYR A 207 -7.08 -11.86 45.24
CA TYR A 207 -7.80 -10.96 44.34
C TYR A 207 -7.48 -9.50 44.67
N PHE A 208 -7.04 -8.73 43.66
CA PHE A 208 -6.80 -7.29 43.75
C PHE A 208 -5.86 -6.88 44.90
N SER A 209 -4.78 -7.63 45.10
CA SER A 209 -3.75 -7.36 46.12
C SER A 209 -2.65 -6.41 45.63
N SER A 210 -2.26 -6.51 44.35
CA SER A 210 -1.21 -5.69 43.74
C SER A 210 -1.81 -4.68 42.77
N TYR A 211 -1.30 -3.45 42.77
CA TYR A 211 -1.75 -2.41 41.86
C TYR A 211 -1.52 -2.76 40.39
N VAL A 212 -0.39 -3.40 40.07
CA VAL A 212 -0.04 -3.78 38.70
C VAL A 212 -0.96 -4.89 38.18
N ASP A 213 -1.31 -5.85 39.03
CA ASP A 213 -2.21 -6.94 38.67
C ASP A 213 -3.62 -6.40 38.39
N ILE A 214 -4.09 -5.44 39.20
CA ILE A 214 -5.38 -4.77 38.98
C ILE A 214 -5.37 -3.98 37.66
N ILE A 215 -4.29 -3.26 37.35
CA ILE A 215 -4.13 -2.56 36.07
C ILE A 215 -4.30 -3.55 34.92
N PHE A 216 -3.67 -4.72 35.00
CA PHE A 216 -3.75 -5.74 33.96
C PHE A 216 -5.16 -6.34 33.87
N ASP A 217 -5.76 -6.72 35.00
CA ASP A 217 -7.12 -7.28 35.05
C ASP A 217 -8.17 -6.32 34.49
N LEU A 218 -8.06 -5.03 34.84
CA LEU A 218 -8.94 -3.99 34.32
C LEU A 218 -8.64 -3.68 32.84
N TYR A 219 -7.38 -3.68 32.41
CA TYR A 219 -7.02 -3.58 30.99
C TYR A 219 -7.67 -4.69 30.15
N VAL A 220 -7.61 -5.94 30.62
CA VAL A 220 -8.28 -7.07 29.98
C VAL A 220 -9.80 -6.90 30.03
N LEU A 221 -10.35 -6.33 31.11
CA LEU A 221 -11.78 -6.03 31.22
C LEU A 221 -12.26 -4.98 30.22
N VAL A 222 -11.44 -3.99 29.84
CA VAL A 222 -11.80 -3.05 28.74
C VAL A 222 -12.05 -3.80 27.43
N THR A 223 -11.32 -4.90 27.20
CA THR A 223 -11.53 -5.77 26.03
C THR A 223 -12.67 -6.78 26.23
N THR A 224 -13.31 -6.77 27.40
CA THR A 224 -14.39 -7.68 27.84
C THR A 224 -14.01 -9.16 27.87
N ALA A 225 -12.71 -9.49 27.77
CA ALA A 225 -12.23 -10.87 27.64
C ALA A 225 -12.32 -11.69 28.94
N ASN A 226 -12.26 -11.03 30.09
CA ASN A 226 -12.35 -11.67 31.41
C ASN A 226 -13.66 -11.33 32.16
N SER A 227 -14.68 -10.83 31.45
CA SER A 227 -16.03 -10.61 32.01
C SER A 227 -16.87 -11.89 31.83
N PRO A 228 -17.57 -12.41 32.86
CA PRO A 228 -17.76 -11.85 34.20
C PRO A 228 -16.73 -12.32 35.25
N ASP A 229 -15.77 -13.17 34.91
CA ASP A 229 -14.90 -13.84 35.89
C ASP A 229 -14.15 -12.87 36.82
N VAL A 230 -13.67 -11.74 36.29
CA VAL A 230 -12.97 -10.71 37.06
C VAL A 230 -13.85 -10.00 38.09
N MET A 231 -15.17 -9.95 37.88
CA MET A 231 -16.11 -9.29 38.80
C MET A 231 -16.70 -10.24 39.85
N MET A 232 -16.68 -11.56 39.60
CA MET A 232 -17.36 -12.55 40.46
C MET A 232 -16.87 -12.56 41.92
N PRO A 233 -15.57 -12.51 42.24
CA PRO A 233 -15.12 -12.50 43.64
C PRO A 233 -15.65 -11.30 44.44
N ALA A 234 -15.64 -10.12 43.82
CA ALA A 234 -16.18 -8.92 44.45
C ALA A 234 -17.71 -8.98 44.55
N TYR A 235 -18.40 -9.45 43.50
CA TYR A 235 -19.86 -9.58 43.48
C TYR A 235 -20.38 -10.54 44.55
N ASN A 236 -19.74 -11.70 44.70
CA ASN A 236 -20.09 -12.70 45.70
C ASN A 236 -19.89 -12.18 47.14
N ALA A 237 -18.94 -11.26 47.35
CA ALA A 237 -18.76 -10.59 48.64
C ALA A 237 -19.86 -9.54 48.91
N SER A 238 -20.27 -8.78 47.89
CA SER A 238 -21.44 -7.90 47.96
C SER A 238 -21.91 -7.50 46.56
N SER A 239 -23.22 -7.60 46.30
CA SER A 239 -23.81 -7.19 45.03
C SER A 239 -23.56 -5.71 44.70
N TRP A 240 -23.33 -4.85 45.70
CA TRP A 240 -23.01 -3.44 45.50
C TRP A 240 -21.70 -3.20 44.73
N PHE A 241 -20.74 -4.12 44.80
CA PHE A 241 -19.51 -3.99 44.03
C PHE A 241 -19.73 -4.14 42.52
N ALA A 242 -20.85 -4.71 42.07
CA ALA A 242 -21.21 -4.70 40.65
C ALA A 242 -21.29 -3.29 40.07
N LEU A 243 -21.72 -2.31 40.88
CA LEU A 243 -21.83 -0.92 40.45
C LEU A 243 -20.49 -0.35 39.97
N PHE A 244 -19.38 -0.71 40.64
CA PHE A 244 -18.03 -0.31 40.23
C PHE A 244 -17.72 -0.83 38.81
N PHE A 245 -17.95 -2.12 38.55
CA PHE A 245 -17.66 -2.73 37.25
C PHE A 245 -18.61 -2.22 36.15
N ILE A 246 -19.88 -1.99 36.45
CA ILE A 246 -20.84 -1.43 35.49
C ILE A 246 -20.40 -0.02 35.07
N ILE A 247 -20.06 0.84 36.04
CA ILE A 247 -19.56 2.20 35.76
C ILE A 247 -18.24 2.14 34.99
N TYR A 248 -17.34 1.24 35.38
CA TYR A 248 -16.06 1.03 34.70
C TYR A 248 -16.25 0.66 33.23
N ILE A 249 -17.12 -0.32 32.93
CA ILE A 249 -17.41 -0.78 31.57
C ILE A 249 -18.08 0.34 30.76
N LEU A 250 -19.06 1.03 31.33
CA LEU A 250 -19.72 2.16 30.66
C LEU A 250 -18.72 3.23 30.22
N ILE A 251 -17.84 3.63 31.12
CA ILE A 251 -16.87 4.70 30.87
C ILE A 251 -15.74 4.21 29.97
N ASN A 252 -15.04 3.14 30.33
CA ASN A 252 -13.81 2.73 29.65
C ASN A 252 -14.07 1.93 28.37
N THR A 253 -15.09 1.07 28.36
CA THR A 253 -15.39 0.25 27.17
C THR A 253 -16.26 1.02 26.19
N TYR A 254 -17.41 1.53 26.62
CA TYR A 254 -18.33 2.17 25.66
C TYR A 254 -17.93 3.60 25.31
N ILE A 255 -17.66 4.46 26.28
CA ILE A 255 -17.33 5.87 25.98
C ILE A 255 -15.91 5.99 25.43
N PHE A 256 -14.89 5.53 26.18
CA PHE A 256 -13.50 5.72 25.78
C PHE A 256 -13.11 4.97 24.50
N MET A 257 -13.48 3.70 24.32
CA MET A 257 -13.15 3.00 23.06
C MET A 257 -13.86 3.62 21.85
N SER A 258 -15.09 4.11 22.01
CA SER A 258 -15.80 4.80 20.92
C SER A 258 -15.14 6.13 20.57
N VAL A 259 -14.74 6.92 21.57
CA VAL A 259 -13.99 8.18 21.36
C VAL A 259 -12.63 7.89 20.73
N PHE A 260 -11.92 6.88 21.21
CA PHE A 260 -10.63 6.45 20.66
C PHE A 260 -10.76 6.07 19.18
N LEU A 261 -11.72 5.21 18.83
CA LEU A 261 -12.00 4.82 17.46
C LEU A 261 -12.34 6.02 16.58
N ALA A 262 -13.18 6.93 17.06
CA ALA A 262 -13.57 8.14 16.32
C ALA A 262 -12.35 9.05 16.03
N VAL A 263 -11.47 9.24 17.00
CA VAL A 263 -10.26 10.06 16.82
C VAL A 263 -9.28 9.39 15.85
N VAL A 264 -9.02 8.09 16.00
CA VAL A 264 -8.18 7.32 15.07
C VAL A 264 -8.73 7.44 13.64
N TYR A 265 -10.04 7.24 13.44
CA TYR A 265 -10.69 7.30 12.14
C TYR A 265 -10.61 8.70 11.51
N ASN A 266 -10.92 9.76 12.26
CA ASN A 266 -10.87 11.13 11.75
C ASN A 266 -9.46 11.53 11.33
N ASN A 267 -8.45 11.14 12.11
CA ASN A 267 -7.05 11.41 11.80
C ASN A 267 -6.60 10.60 10.59
N TYR A 268 -6.89 9.30 10.55
CA TYR A 268 -6.61 8.46 9.38
C TYR A 268 -7.23 9.03 8.10
N LYS A 269 -8.52 9.41 8.13
CA LYS A 269 -9.22 10.03 7.00
C LYS A 269 -8.57 11.34 6.55
N LYS A 270 -8.12 12.18 7.50
CA LYS A 270 -7.40 13.42 7.22
C LYS A 270 -6.07 13.16 6.52
N TYR A 271 -5.25 12.24 7.03
CA TYR A 271 -3.95 11.91 6.42
C TYR A 271 -4.10 11.22 5.07
N LEU A 272 -5.07 10.30 4.93
CA LEU A 272 -5.40 9.68 3.64
C LEU A 272 -5.81 10.72 2.60
N LYS A 273 -6.66 11.69 2.97
CA LYS A 273 -7.07 12.78 2.07
C LYS A 273 -5.88 13.63 1.60
N GLU A 274 -4.96 13.98 2.50
CA GLU A 274 -3.77 14.75 2.12
C GLU A 274 -2.83 13.93 1.24
N GLU A 275 -2.68 12.64 1.50
CA GLU A 275 -1.89 11.74 0.67
C GLU A 275 -2.45 11.62 -0.76
N ILE A 276 -3.77 11.40 -0.90
CA ILE A 276 -4.44 11.38 -2.22
C ILE A 276 -4.24 12.71 -2.94
N ARG A 277 -4.36 13.84 -2.22
CA ARG A 277 -4.13 15.17 -2.81
C ARG A 277 -2.70 15.34 -3.32
N GLN A 278 -1.70 14.85 -2.59
CA GLN A 278 -0.30 14.86 -3.04
C GLN A 278 -0.09 13.97 -4.27
N LEU A 279 -0.74 12.80 -4.33
CA LEU A 279 -0.67 11.91 -5.49
C LEU A 279 -1.27 12.58 -6.74
N VAL A 280 -2.43 13.21 -6.62
CA VAL A 280 -3.07 13.95 -7.74
C VAL A 280 -2.20 15.12 -8.20
N ARG A 281 -1.61 15.89 -7.27
CA ARG A 281 -0.68 16.98 -7.60
C ARG A 281 0.56 16.48 -8.34
N ALA A 282 1.18 15.40 -7.84
CA ALA A 282 2.36 14.80 -8.48
C ALA A 282 2.04 14.23 -9.86
N LYS A 283 0.87 13.60 -10.02
CA LYS A 283 0.36 13.13 -11.32
C LYS A 283 0.21 14.27 -12.31
N ARG A 284 -0.51 15.35 -11.93
CA ARG A 284 -0.70 16.54 -12.76
C ARG A 284 0.63 17.20 -13.15
N HIS A 285 1.57 17.32 -12.20
CA HIS A 285 2.88 17.91 -12.48
C HIS A 285 3.64 17.14 -13.57
N LYS A 286 3.63 15.80 -13.52
CA LYS A 286 4.27 14.97 -14.55
C LYS A 286 3.57 15.06 -15.90
N MET A 287 2.24 15.11 -15.92
CA MET A 287 1.50 15.30 -17.16
C MET A 287 1.79 16.64 -17.80
N VAL A 288 1.94 17.71 -17.00
CA VAL A 288 2.37 19.02 -17.51
C VAL A 288 3.79 18.97 -18.05
N ARG A 289 4.71 18.24 -17.42
CA ARG A 289 6.08 18.03 -17.94
C ARG A 289 6.07 17.24 -19.26
N ALA A 290 5.29 16.17 -19.35
CA ALA A 290 5.12 15.40 -20.58
C ALA A 290 4.55 16.27 -21.71
N PHE A 291 3.56 17.11 -21.41
CA PHE A 291 3.01 18.07 -22.36
C PHE A 291 4.08 19.07 -22.83
N ALA A 292 4.86 19.63 -21.91
CA ALA A 292 5.91 20.59 -22.25
C ALA A 292 7.00 20.01 -23.16
N VAL A 293 7.26 18.70 -23.08
CA VAL A 293 8.19 17.99 -23.98
C VAL A 293 7.56 17.73 -25.35
N LEU A 294 6.25 17.47 -25.42
CA LEU A 294 5.55 17.09 -26.65
C LEU A 294 4.84 18.25 -27.37
N GLN A 295 4.74 19.42 -26.76
CA GLN A 295 3.97 20.54 -27.31
C GLN A 295 4.55 21.03 -28.64
N GLU A 296 3.69 21.22 -29.63
CA GLU A 296 3.96 21.84 -30.92
C GLU A 296 3.25 23.20 -30.94
N ARG A 297 3.85 24.19 -31.60
CA ARG A 297 3.13 25.44 -31.88
C ARG A 297 2.24 25.21 -33.09
N ARG A 298 0.94 25.43 -32.93
CA ARG A 298 -0.02 25.42 -34.04
C ARG A 298 0.29 26.58 -34.98
N LYS A 299 0.42 26.28 -36.28
CA LYS A 299 0.82 27.26 -37.31
C LYS A 299 -0.13 28.46 -37.41
N ASP A 300 -1.41 28.28 -37.09
CA ASP A 300 -2.44 29.31 -37.29
C ASP A 300 -2.76 30.15 -36.05
N THR A 301 -2.43 29.69 -34.84
CA THR A 301 -2.98 30.26 -33.59
C THR A 301 -1.93 30.46 -32.49
N GLU A 302 -0.65 30.11 -32.76
CA GLU A 302 0.45 30.03 -31.77
C GLU A 302 0.17 29.18 -30.52
N GLU A 303 -0.99 28.53 -30.44
CA GLU A 303 -1.37 27.68 -29.33
C GLU A 303 -0.44 26.46 -29.21
N GLN A 304 -0.09 26.13 -27.97
CA GLN A 304 0.64 24.90 -27.64
C GLN A 304 -0.33 23.72 -27.70
N VAL A 305 -0.09 22.79 -28.61
CA VAL A 305 -0.95 21.63 -28.84
C VAL A 305 -0.13 20.36 -29.06
N VAL A 306 -0.74 19.19 -28.90
CA VAL A 306 -0.15 17.91 -29.27
C VAL A 306 -0.97 17.31 -30.41
N SER A 307 -0.32 17.01 -31.53
CA SER A 307 -0.94 16.38 -32.70
C SER A 307 -1.32 14.91 -32.45
N GLN A 308 -2.33 14.43 -33.18
CA GLN A 308 -2.81 13.05 -33.09
C GLN A 308 -1.73 12.00 -33.35
N ALA A 309 -0.82 12.26 -34.29
CA ALA A 309 0.28 11.34 -34.62
C ALA A 309 1.21 11.13 -33.40
N ASN A 310 1.66 12.23 -32.79
CA ASN A 310 2.54 12.18 -31.61
C ASN A 310 1.84 11.54 -30.41
N TRP A 311 0.57 11.84 -30.21
CA TRP A 311 -0.24 11.20 -29.18
C TRP A 311 -0.36 9.69 -29.41
N ASN A 312 -0.63 9.26 -30.64
CA ASN A 312 -0.70 7.84 -30.99
C ASN A 312 0.62 7.12 -30.73
N HIS A 313 1.76 7.73 -31.07
CA HIS A 313 3.08 7.19 -30.78
C HIS A 313 3.34 7.09 -29.27
N LEU A 314 3.01 8.13 -28.51
CA LEU A 314 3.14 8.17 -27.05
C LEU A 314 2.33 7.05 -26.38
N VAL A 315 1.04 6.92 -26.73
CA VAL A 315 0.15 5.93 -26.12
C VAL A 315 0.62 4.51 -26.42
N ARG A 316 1.12 4.23 -27.63
CA ARG A 316 1.71 2.93 -27.97
C ARG A 316 2.96 2.60 -27.15
N LEU A 317 3.76 3.60 -26.79
CA LEU A 317 4.92 3.39 -25.93
C LEU A 317 4.53 3.14 -24.47
N VAL A 318 3.53 3.86 -23.97
CA VAL A 318 3.08 3.74 -22.58
C VAL A 318 2.32 2.43 -22.36
N GLN A 319 1.46 2.06 -23.31
CA GLN A 319 0.63 0.86 -23.24
C GLN A 319 0.62 0.12 -24.59
N PRO A 320 1.57 -0.80 -24.83
CA PRO A 320 1.71 -1.49 -26.11
C PRO A 320 0.51 -2.38 -26.45
N ASP A 321 -0.15 -2.95 -25.42
CA ASP A 321 -1.26 -3.91 -25.58
C ASP A 321 -2.63 -3.24 -25.85
N ILE A 322 -2.65 -1.91 -26.06
CA ILE A 322 -3.88 -1.16 -26.24
C ILE A 322 -4.56 -1.48 -27.58
N ARG A 323 -5.82 -1.91 -27.54
CA ARG A 323 -6.61 -2.17 -28.77
C ARG A 323 -6.82 -0.89 -29.55
N ASN A 324 -6.79 -0.97 -30.89
CA ASN A 324 -7.00 0.19 -31.76
C ASN A 324 -8.33 0.91 -31.50
N ALA A 325 -9.44 0.18 -31.36
CA ALA A 325 -10.74 0.76 -31.06
C ALA A 325 -10.78 1.51 -29.71
N HIS A 326 -10.07 1.01 -28.70
CA HIS A 326 -9.98 1.68 -27.40
C HIS A 326 -9.15 2.97 -27.52
N ARG A 327 -8.04 2.94 -28.27
CA ARG A 327 -7.23 4.13 -28.54
C ARG A 327 -8.01 5.19 -29.33
N GLU A 328 -8.76 4.80 -30.34
CA GLU A 328 -9.61 5.73 -31.10
C GLU A 328 -10.72 6.34 -30.23
N LEU A 329 -11.33 5.53 -29.35
CA LEU A 329 -12.30 6.02 -28.38
C LEU A 329 -11.67 7.03 -27.41
N LEU A 330 -10.49 6.72 -26.85
CA LEU A 330 -9.75 7.66 -26.00
C LEU A 330 -9.44 8.98 -26.72
N TRP A 331 -9.07 8.90 -28.01
CA TRP A 331 -8.83 10.08 -28.83
C TRP A 331 -10.11 10.91 -29.00
N SER A 332 -11.24 10.26 -29.33
CA SER A 332 -12.53 10.95 -29.52
C SER A 332 -13.02 11.67 -28.27
N VAL A 333 -12.69 11.16 -27.07
CA VAL A 333 -12.99 11.81 -25.79
C VAL A 333 -12.10 13.04 -25.55
N LEU A 334 -10.84 13.01 -26.01
CA LEU A 334 -9.88 14.09 -25.84
C LEU A 334 -10.03 15.22 -26.88
N ASP A 335 -10.50 14.90 -28.07
CA ASP A 335 -10.73 15.82 -29.19
C ASP A 335 -12.21 15.77 -29.66
N PRO A 336 -13.16 16.30 -28.86
CA PRO A 336 -14.58 16.25 -29.20
C PRO A 336 -14.94 17.10 -30.43
N GLN A 337 -14.06 18.02 -30.83
CA GLN A 337 -14.27 18.93 -31.96
C GLN A 337 -13.59 18.44 -33.25
N ASN A 338 -12.95 17.26 -33.24
CA ASN A 338 -12.22 16.68 -34.36
C ASN A 338 -11.19 17.65 -34.99
N GLN A 339 -10.48 18.41 -34.15
CA GLN A 339 -9.44 19.34 -34.61
C GLN A 339 -8.11 18.66 -34.96
N GLY A 340 -7.95 17.36 -34.65
CA GLY A 340 -6.74 16.58 -34.89
C GLY A 340 -5.59 16.91 -33.92
N CYS A 341 -5.85 17.76 -32.92
CA CYS A 341 -4.89 18.27 -31.95
C CYS A 341 -5.53 18.41 -30.57
N ILE A 342 -4.76 18.23 -29.51
CA ILE A 342 -5.24 18.38 -28.12
C ILE A 342 -4.43 19.43 -27.35
N GLY A 343 -5.14 20.28 -26.61
CA GLY A 343 -4.53 21.27 -25.72
C GLY A 343 -4.08 20.68 -24.37
N LYS A 344 -3.45 21.52 -23.56
CA LYS A 344 -2.88 21.15 -22.25
C LYS A 344 -3.89 20.50 -21.30
N VAL A 345 -5.10 21.04 -21.20
CA VAL A 345 -6.12 20.56 -20.25
C VAL A 345 -6.57 19.15 -20.60
N ALA A 346 -6.88 18.90 -21.88
CA ALA A 346 -7.23 17.59 -22.39
C ALA A 346 -6.07 16.60 -22.21
N PHE A 347 -4.84 16.99 -22.56
CA PHE A 347 -3.66 16.13 -22.40
C PHE A 347 -3.44 15.70 -20.94
N VAL A 348 -3.65 16.57 -19.96
CA VAL A 348 -3.47 16.21 -18.54
C VAL A 348 -4.44 15.12 -18.08
N GLN A 349 -5.64 15.04 -18.68
CA GLN A 349 -6.64 14.02 -18.37
C GLN A 349 -6.26 12.64 -18.93
N LEU A 350 -5.33 12.55 -19.89
CA LEU A 350 -4.91 11.30 -20.53
C LEU A 350 -4.51 10.22 -19.52
N ALA A 351 -3.74 10.57 -18.48
CA ALA A 351 -3.31 9.58 -17.50
C ALA A 351 -4.44 9.09 -16.59
N ASP A 352 -5.55 9.80 -16.47
CA ASP A 352 -6.77 9.28 -15.83
C ASP A 352 -7.52 8.36 -16.80
N LEU A 353 -7.66 8.77 -18.06
CA LEU A 353 -8.34 8.00 -19.10
C LEU A 353 -7.67 6.65 -19.41
N LEU A 354 -6.33 6.59 -19.41
CA LEU A 354 -5.57 5.34 -19.60
C LEU A 354 -5.81 4.30 -18.49
N ASN A 355 -6.34 4.71 -17.34
CA ASN A 355 -6.70 3.79 -16.26
C ASN A 355 -8.17 3.35 -16.31
N ILE A 356 -8.97 3.85 -17.26
CA ILE A 356 -10.38 3.48 -17.40
C ILE A 356 -10.48 2.20 -18.22
N GLU A 357 -11.02 1.14 -17.63
CA GLU A 357 -11.34 -0.09 -18.35
C GLU A 357 -12.56 0.11 -19.24
N VAL A 358 -12.38 -0.09 -20.56
CA VAL A 358 -13.50 -0.04 -21.51
C VAL A 358 -14.05 -1.44 -21.72
N ILE A 359 -15.23 -1.66 -21.19
CA ILE A 359 -15.97 -2.90 -21.36
C ILE A 359 -16.83 -2.76 -22.61
N THR A 360 -16.48 -3.52 -23.66
CA THR A 360 -17.32 -3.60 -24.86
C THR A 360 -18.54 -4.46 -24.55
N LEU A 361 -19.67 -3.83 -24.25
CA LEU A 361 -20.96 -4.53 -24.18
C LEU A 361 -21.42 -4.83 -25.61
N LYS A 362 -21.10 -6.03 -26.10
CA LYS A 362 -21.78 -6.56 -27.29
C LYS A 362 -23.24 -6.78 -26.89
N SER A 363 -24.15 -5.96 -27.40
CA SER A 363 -25.60 -6.20 -27.30
C SER A 363 -25.92 -7.48 -28.04
N ARG A 364 -25.73 -8.63 -27.38
CA ARG A 364 -26.14 -9.92 -27.93
C ARG A 364 -27.65 -9.86 -28.09
N PRO A 365 -28.21 -10.04 -29.30
CA PRO A 365 -29.64 -10.21 -29.44
C PRO A 365 -30.07 -11.40 -28.58
N HIS A 366 -31.24 -11.30 -27.96
CA HIS A 366 -31.76 -12.37 -27.12
C HIS A 366 -31.80 -13.69 -27.92
N PRO A 367 -31.36 -14.83 -27.37
CA PRO A 367 -31.27 -16.10 -28.11
C PRO A 367 -32.61 -16.52 -28.74
N LEU A 368 -33.73 -16.16 -28.10
CA LEU A 368 -35.07 -16.37 -28.66
C LEU A 368 -35.33 -15.66 -30.00
N ARG A 369 -34.60 -14.58 -30.32
CA ARG A 369 -34.67 -13.93 -31.63
C ARG A 369 -34.16 -14.85 -32.74
N PHE A 370 -33.19 -15.71 -32.45
CA PHE A 370 -32.64 -16.67 -33.41
C PHE A 370 -33.42 -18.00 -33.42
N ILE A 371 -33.84 -18.48 -32.25
CA ILE A 371 -34.48 -19.79 -32.12
C ILE A 371 -35.97 -19.74 -32.50
N PHE A 372 -36.69 -18.67 -32.11
CA PHE A 372 -38.12 -18.49 -32.40
C PHE A 372 -38.45 -17.05 -32.80
N PRO A 373 -38.07 -16.63 -34.02
CA PRO A 373 -38.25 -15.25 -34.47
C PRO A 373 -39.71 -14.80 -34.47
N THR A 374 -40.65 -15.69 -34.77
CA THR A 374 -42.10 -15.41 -34.79
C THR A 374 -42.66 -15.13 -33.39
N LEU A 375 -42.24 -15.89 -32.39
CA LEU A 375 -42.67 -15.73 -31.00
C LEU A 375 -41.99 -14.52 -30.34
N TYR A 376 -40.72 -14.29 -30.63
CA TYR A 376 -39.97 -13.13 -30.12
C TYR A 376 -40.49 -11.80 -30.72
N LEU A 377 -40.91 -11.79 -31.98
CA LEU A 377 -41.51 -10.63 -32.65
C LEU A 377 -43.01 -10.49 -32.41
N SER A 378 -43.63 -11.39 -31.64
CA SER A 378 -45.06 -11.31 -31.30
C SER A 378 -45.39 -10.05 -30.51
N VAL A 379 -46.64 -9.58 -30.62
CA VAL A 379 -47.17 -8.43 -29.87
C VAL A 379 -46.95 -8.57 -28.35
N PRO A 380 -47.25 -9.71 -27.69
CA PRO A 380 -47.02 -9.86 -26.25
C PRO A 380 -45.53 -9.84 -25.88
N SER A 381 -44.66 -10.47 -26.66
CA SER A 381 -43.20 -10.43 -26.43
C SER A 381 -42.64 -9.01 -26.54
N ARG A 382 -43.09 -8.22 -27.52
CA ARG A 382 -42.68 -6.81 -27.64
C ARG A 382 -43.18 -5.97 -26.47
N LEU A 383 -44.37 -6.27 -25.93
CA LEU A 383 -44.93 -5.57 -24.78
C LEU A 383 -44.11 -5.84 -23.51
N ILE A 384 -43.71 -7.11 -23.28
CA ILE A 384 -42.79 -7.50 -22.20
C ILE A 384 -41.41 -6.84 -22.39
N CYS A 385 -40.86 -6.84 -23.61
CA CYS A 385 -39.58 -6.18 -23.90
C CYS A 385 -39.62 -4.67 -23.64
N ARG A 386 -40.75 -4.00 -23.92
CA ARG A 386 -40.94 -2.58 -23.59
C ARG A 386 -41.05 -2.34 -22.09
N LEU A 387 -41.78 -3.19 -21.37
CA LEU A 387 -41.89 -3.15 -19.91
C LEU A 387 -40.53 -3.32 -19.21
N VAL A 388 -39.70 -4.25 -19.69
CA VAL A 388 -38.38 -4.54 -19.10
C VAL A 388 -37.34 -3.48 -19.47
N ARG A 389 -37.41 -2.85 -20.65
CA ARG A 389 -36.50 -1.75 -21.05
C ARG A 389 -36.85 -0.42 -20.42
N HIS A 390 -38.02 -0.29 -19.79
CA HIS A 390 -38.41 0.91 -19.06
C HIS A 390 -37.82 0.87 -17.64
N ARG A 391 -36.50 0.97 -17.53
CA ARG A 391 -35.80 1.22 -16.27
C ARG A 391 -34.69 2.23 -16.48
#